data_AF-A0A9P6KDV5-F1
#
_entry.id   AF-A0A9P6KDV5-F1
#
_cell.length_a   1.000
_cell.length_b   1.000
_cell.length_c   1.000
_cell.angle_alpha   90.00
_cell.angle_beta   90.00
_cell.angle_gamma   90.00
#
_symmetry.space_group_name_H-M   'P 1'
#
loop_
_entity.id
_entity.type
_entity.pdbx_description
1 polymer ?
#
loop_
_entity_poly.entity_id
_entity_poly.type
_entity_poly.pdbx_seq_one_letter_code
_entity_poly.pdbx_strand_id
1 'polypeptide(L)'
;MTDEYLRVLDPLGQVIPNVYALGDCATIREHELPQTAQVANQQAIWLRKALNKLAKNPEKSFTDVTQPFNFQNFGSMAYIGNWEAVVDMTKINEKAKESGRLAWVFWRSSYLTMSVSIRNKMLIPMYWFMTWVFGRDVSSFQVYDKRKRFLNGVEGPEQL
;
A
#
# COMPACT_ATOMS: atom_id res chain seq x y z
N MET A 1 8.06 -1.58 -18.39
CA MET A 1 9.12 -0.68 -17.88
C MET A 1 8.71 0.75 -18.19
N THR A 2 9.03 1.71 -17.34
CA THR A 2 8.71 3.13 -17.53
C THR A 2 9.95 4.00 -17.49
N ASP A 3 9.84 5.24 -17.96
CA ASP A 3 10.83 6.28 -17.70
C ASP A 3 10.62 6.95 -16.32
N GLU A 4 11.44 7.96 -16.03
CA GLU A 4 11.37 8.78 -14.80
C GLU A 4 10.08 9.62 -14.67
N TYR A 5 9.31 9.70 -15.75
CA TYR A 5 8.02 10.38 -15.84
C TYR A 5 6.83 9.43 -15.77
N LEU A 6 7.06 8.14 -15.45
CA LEU A 6 6.06 7.08 -15.37
C LEU A 6 5.37 6.77 -16.72
N ARG A 7 5.97 7.16 -17.84
CA ARG A 7 5.50 6.84 -19.19
C ARG A 7 5.99 5.46 -19.59
N VAL A 8 5.12 4.66 -20.21
CA VAL A 8 5.47 3.28 -20.59
C VAL A 8 6.43 3.28 -21.77
N LEU A 9 7.46 2.44 -21.69
CA LEU A 9 8.43 2.22 -22.75
C LEU A 9 8.08 0.97 -23.55
N ASP A 10 8.28 1.02 -24.86
CA ASP A 10 8.19 -0.12 -25.76
C ASP A 10 9.43 -1.05 -25.63
N PRO A 11 9.45 -2.22 -26.29
CA PRO A 11 10.62 -3.12 -26.26
C PRO A 11 11.91 -2.51 -26.83
N LEU A 12 11.82 -1.42 -27.60
CA LEU A 12 12.95 -0.68 -28.19
C LEU A 12 13.43 0.47 -27.29
N GLY A 13 12.75 0.72 -26.16
CA GLY A 13 13.04 1.80 -25.22
C GLY A 13 12.45 3.16 -25.58
N GLN A 14 11.55 3.23 -26.56
CA GLN A 14 10.83 4.45 -26.94
C GLN A 14 9.58 4.64 -26.09
N VAL A 15 9.22 5.91 -25.84
CA VAL A 15 8.05 6.26 -25.03
C VAL A 15 6.77 6.04 -25.83
N ILE A 16 5.84 5.25 -25.27
CA ILE A 16 4.51 5.09 -25.82
C ILE A 16 3.67 6.33 -25.46
N PRO A 17 3.12 7.06 -26.44
CA PRO A 17 2.39 8.30 -26.17
C PRO A 17 1.10 8.02 -25.38
N ASN A 18 0.82 8.88 -24.40
CA ASN A 18 -0.40 8.85 -23.57
C ASN A 18 -0.62 7.56 -22.74
N VAL A 19 0.42 6.73 -22.58
CA VAL A 19 0.35 5.52 -21.75
C VAL A 19 1.27 5.67 -20.54
N TYR A 20 0.69 5.50 -19.35
CA TYR A 20 1.37 5.66 -18.07
C TYR A 20 1.15 4.43 -17.19
N ALA A 21 2.14 4.09 -16.36
CA ALA A 21 2.04 2.99 -15.39
C ALA A 21 2.68 3.40 -14.05
N LEU A 22 2.11 2.94 -12.94
CA LEU A 22 2.57 3.24 -11.58
C LEU A 22 2.26 2.09 -10.62
N GLY A 23 2.88 2.10 -9.44
CA GLY A 23 2.73 1.05 -8.44
C GLY A 23 3.42 -0.24 -8.83
N ASP A 24 2.91 -1.38 -8.35
CA ASP A 24 3.59 -2.67 -8.46
C ASP A 24 3.68 -3.22 -9.90
N CYS A 25 2.89 -2.67 -10.83
CA CYS A 25 2.96 -3.03 -12.26
C CYS A 25 3.99 -2.22 -13.05
N ALA A 26 4.67 -1.26 -12.43
CA ALA A 26 5.65 -0.39 -13.06
C ALA A 26 7.02 -0.51 -12.40
N THR A 27 8.06 -0.48 -13.23
CA THR A 27 9.44 -0.31 -12.77
C THR A 27 10.08 0.80 -13.59
N ILE A 28 10.70 1.76 -12.90
CA ILE A 28 11.40 2.88 -13.53
C ILE A 28 12.76 2.35 -13.97
N ARG A 29 13.10 2.57 -15.25
CA ARG A 29 14.40 2.20 -15.80
C ARG A 29 15.52 2.83 -14.98
N GLU A 30 16.49 2.02 -14.56
CA GLU A 30 17.68 2.44 -13.77
C GLU A 30 17.40 2.92 -12.32
N HIS A 31 16.14 3.03 -11.91
CA HIS A 31 15.76 3.45 -10.56
C HIS A 31 14.69 2.53 -9.96
N GLU A 32 15.13 1.45 -9.31
CA GLU A 32 14.23 0.57 -8.58
C GLU A 32 13.75 1.22 -7.28
N LEU A 33 12.43 1.32 -7.14
CA LEU A 33 11.77 1.83 -5.95
C LEU A 33 11.12 0.67 -5.18
N PRO A 34 11.02 0.76 -3.85
CA PRO A 34 10.41 -0.29 -3.06
C PRO A 34 8.92 -0.42 -3.41
N GLN A 35 8.46 -1.64 -3.70
CA GLN A 35 7.07 -1.97 -4.00
C GLN A 35 6.20 -1.85 -2.74
N THR A 36 5.84 -0.61 -2.42
CA THR A 36 5.11 -0.24 -1.21
C THR A 36 3.94 0.65 -1.60
N ALA A 37 2.85 0.55 -0.82
CA ALA A 37 1.68 1.42 -0.99
C ALA A 37 2.05 2.91 -0.92
N GLN A 38 3.12 3.25 -0.19
CA GLN A 38 3.63 4.62 -0.11
C GLN A 38 4.19 5.11 -1.44
N VAL A 39 5.00 4.31 -2.14
CA VAL A 39 5.53 4.66 -3.47
C VAL A 39 4.37 4.80 -4.46
N ALA A 40 3.47 3.83 -4.50
CA ALA A 40 2.32 3.85 -5.40
C ALA A 40 1.44 5.10 -5.19
N ASN A 41 1.18 5.49 -3.94
CA ASN A 41 0.40 6.67 -3.61
C ASN A 41 1.12 7.97 -4.05
N GLN A 42 2.42 8.09 -3.78
CA GLN A 42 3.19 9.25 -4.23
C GLN A 42 3.24 9.37 -5.75
N GLN A 43 3.46 8.25 -6.45
CA GLN A 43 3.41 8.20 -7.92
C GLN A 43 2.05 8.65 -8.44
N ALA A 44 0.95 8.18 -7.86
CA ALA A 44 -0.40 8.58 -8.24
C ALA A 44 -0.65 10.08 -8.02
N ILE A 45 -0.25 10.63 -6.85
CA ILE A 45 -0.40 12.06 -6.56
C ILE A 45 0.44 12.92 -7.52
N TRP A 46 1.67 12.51 -7.80
CA TRP A 46 2.56 13.19 -8.73
C TRP A 46 1.98 13.16 -10.15
N LEU A 47 1.57 11.99 -10.65
CA LEU A 47 1.04 11.83 -12.00
C LEU A 47 -0.24 12.63 -12.20
N ARG A 48 -1.14 12.63 -11.21
CA ARG A 48 -2.34 13.48 -11.22
C ARG A 48 -1.99 14.95 -11.37
N LYS A 49 -0.99 15.45 -10.64
CA LYS A 49 -0.54 16.85 -10.74
C LYS A 49 0.07 17.13 -12.11
N ALA A 50 0.89 16.22 -12.63
CA ALA A 50 1.51 16.30 -13.95
C ALA A 50 0.46 16.40 -15.07
N LEU A 51 -0.51 15.49 -15.09
CA LEU A 51 -1.61 15.49 -16.07
C LEU A 51 -2.47 16.75 -15.97
N ASN A 52 -2.77 17.22 -14.75
CA ASN A 52 -3.50 18.47 -14.55
C ASN A 52 -2.74 19.71 -15.05
N LYS A 53 -1.40 19.70 -15.00
CA LYS A 53 -0.59 20.79 -15.55
C LYS A 53 -0.56 20.77 -17.07
N LEU A 54 -0.42 19.57 -17.66
CA LEU A 54 -0.50 19.37 -19.11
C LEU A 54 -1.86 19.81 -19.66
N ALA A 55 -2.96 19.42 -19.00
CA ALA A 55 -4.31 19.81 -19.40
C ALA A 55 -4.52 21.34 -19.39
N LYS A 56 -3.77 22.09 -18.58
CA LYS A 56 -3.80 23.55 -18.53
C LYS A 56 -2.87 24.24 -19.55
N ASN A 57 -1.90 23.52 -20.11
CA ASN A 57 -0.90 24.04 -21.05
C ASN A 57 -0.74 23.03 -22.21
N PRO A 58 -1.78 22.83 -23.04
CA PRO A 58 -1.77 21.82 -24.11
C PRO A 58 -0.67 22.05 -25.17
N GLU A 59 -0.16 23.27 -25.28
CA GLU A 59 0.91 23.66 -26.20
C GLU A 59 2.32 23.25 -25.76
N LYS A 60 2.49 22.82 -24.50
CA LYS A 60 3.80 22.46 -23.93
C LYS A 60 3.99 20.95 -23.88
N SER A 61 5.24 20.49 -24.01
CA SER A 61 5.56 19.08 -23.82
C SER A 61 5.37 18.67 -22.36
N PHE A 62 5.10 17.38 -22.14
CA PHE A 62 4.97 16.80 -20.81
C PHE A 62 6.20 17.06 -19.93
N THR A 63 7.39 16.99 -20.53
CA THR A 63 8.68 17.22 -19.86
C THR A 63 8.92 18.68 -19.51
N ASP A 64 8.27 19.62 -20.21
CA ASP A 64 8.48 21.06 -19.99
C ASP A 64 7.66 21.56 -18.80
N VAL A 65 6.53 20.89 -18.50
CA VAL A 65 5.60 21.28 -17.44
C VAL A 65 5.76 20.45 -16.16
N THR A 66 6.58 19.40 -16.20
CA THR A 66 6.75 18.44 -15.09
C THR A 66 8.21 18.16 -14.81
N GLN A 67 8.52 17.94 -13.53
CA GLN A 67 9.84 17.46 -13.11
C GLN A 67 9.79 15.95 -12.89
N PRO A 68 10.89 15.21 -13.10
CA PRO A 68 10.98 13.78 -12.85
C PRO A 68 10.41 13.35 -11.49
N PHE A 69 9.85 12.16 -11.41
CA PHE A 69 9.33 11.63 -10.16
C PHE A 69 10.47 11.39 -9.17
N ASN A 70 10.37 11.98 -7.97
CA ASN A 70 11.30 11.74 -6.87
C ASN A 70 10.55 11.18 -5.66
N PHE A 71 10.95 9.99 -5.22
CA PHE A 71 10.34 9.31 -4.09
C PHE A 71 10.85 9.87 -2.75
N GLN A 72 9.91 10.29 -1.90
CA GLN A 72 10.21 10.72 -0.53
C GLN A 72 9.90 9.61 0.46
N ASN A 73 10.93 9.01 1.07
CA ASN A 73 10.75 7.96 2.05
C ASN A 73 10.42 8.55 3.44
N PHE A 74 9.14 8.52 3.79
CA PHE A 74 8.60 8.94 5.08
C PHE A 74 8.86 7.99 6.26
N GLY A 75 9.69 6.95 6.08
CA GLY A 75 9.96 5.95 7.10
C GLY A 75 9.02 4.74 7.02
N SER A 76 9.12 3.86 8.02
CA SER A 76 8.34 2.63 8.12
C SER A 76 7.79 2.45 9.53
N MET A 77 6.65 1.75 9.65
CA MET A 77 6.06 1.45 10.94
C MET A 77 5.49 0.05 10.95
N ALA A 78 5.73 -0.70 12.02
CA ALA A 78 5.30 -2.08 12.17
C ALA A 78 4.65 -2.31 13.54
N TYR A 79 3.49 -2.96 13.54
CA TYR A 79 2.88 -3.47 14.76
C TYR A 79 3.58 -4.78 15.17
N ILE A 80 4.06 -4.86 16.41
CA ILE A 80 4.85 -6.01 16.90
C ILE A 80 4.08 -6.92 17.88
N GLY A 81 2.80 -6.63 18.14
CA GLY A 81 2.01 -7.38 19.12
C GLY A 81 1.98 -6.69 20.49
N ASN A 82 1.23 -7.26 21.44
CA ASN A 82 1.15 -6.78 22.83
C ASN A 82 0.88 -5.26 23.01
N TRP A 83 0.11 -4.64 22.10
CA TRP A 83 -0.15 -3.19 22.12
C TRP A 83 1.11 -2.33 21.93
N GLU A 84 2.12 -2.88 21.26
CA GLU A 84 3.37 -2.21 20.94
C GLU A 84 3.55 -2.11 19.43
N ALA A 85 4.21 -1.04 19.00
CA ALA A 85 4.62 -0.83 17.63
C ALA A 85 6.04 -0.26 17.60
N VAL A 86 6.69 -0.40 16.45
CA VAL A 86 7.99 0.22 16.15
C VAL A 86 7.77 1.20 15.01
N VAL A 87 8.27 2.42 15.20
CA VAL A 87 8.26 3.49 14.20
C VAL A 87 9.71 3.81 13.89
N ASP A 88 10.08 3.73 12.61
CA ASP A 88 11.39 4.12 12.11
C ASP A 88 11.20 5.26 11.10
N MET A 89 11.47 6.49 11.55
CA MET A 89 11.47 7.69 10.73
C MET A 89 12.87 8.30 10.63
N THR A 90 13.92 7.48 10.74
CA THR A 90 15.32 7.94 10.75
C THR A 90 15.70 8.75 9.49
N LYS A 91 14.99 8.55 8.37
CA LYS A 91 15.17 9.33 7.14
C LYS A 91 14.62 10.77 7.19
N ILE A 92 13.74 11.07 8.14
CA ILE A 92 13.17 12.41 8.36
C ILE A 92 13.86 13.08 9.56
N ASN A 93 14.10 12.32 10.63
CA ASN A 93 14.74 12.81 11.84
C ASN A 93 15.52 11.65 12.49
N GLU A 94 16.82 11.84 12.70
CA GLU A 94 17.72 10.81 13.23
C GLU A 94 17.28 10.27 14.61
N LYS A 95 16.52 11.05 15.38
CA LYS A 95 16.00 10.67 16.70
C LYS A 95 14.60 10.06 16.67
N ALA A 96 13.94 9.96 15.51
CA ALA A 96 12.57 9.47 15.40
C ALA A 96 12.51 7.94 15.20
N LYS A 97 13.23 7.20 16.05
CA LYS A 97 13.13 5.74 16.16
C LYS A 97 12.62 5.39 17.54
N GLU A 98 11.34 5.04 17.61
CA GLU A 98 10.61 4.85 18.85
C GLU A 98 9.89 3.49 18.83
N SER A 99 9.94 2.77 19.94
CA SER A 99 9.29 1.47 20.11
C SER A 99 8.50 1.43 21.41
N GLY A 100 7.29 0.89 21.37
CA GLY A 100 6.46 0.66 22.55
C GLY A 100 5.01 1.11 22.39
N ARG A 101 4.35 1.38 23.51
CA ARG A 101 2.91 1.73 23.55
C ARG A 101 2.60 3.10 22.96
N LEU A 102 3.50 4.08 23.12
CA LEU A 102 3.33 5.41 22.52
C LEU A 102 3.42 5.34 20.98
N ALA A 103 4.41 4.60 20.48
CA ALA A 103 4.53 4.28 19.06
C ALA A 103 3.29 3.54 18.54
N TRP A 104 2.65 2.68 19.35
CA TRP A 104 1.40 2.02 19.00
C TRP A 104 0.21 2.99 18.86
N VAL A 105 0.04 3.95 19.77
CA VAL A 105 -1.00 4.98 19.67
C VAL A 105 -0.76 5.86 18.42
N PHE A 106 0.49 6.22 18.16
CA PHE A 106 0.88 6.98 16.98
C PHE A 106 0.60 6.21 15.68
N TRP A 107 0.93 4.92 15.64
CA TRP A 107 0.64 4.02 14.53
C TRP A 107 -0.87 3.97 14.25
N ARG A 108 -1.70 3.71 15.28
CA ARG A 108 -3.17 3.70 15.15
C ARG A 108 -3.71 5.02 14.58
N SER A 109 -3.22 6.15 15.09
CA SER A 109 -3.63 7.50 14.66
C SER A 109 -3.24 7.80 13.21
N SER A 110 -2.04 7.40 12.81
CA SER A 110 -1.53 7.57 11.45
C SER A 110 -2.40 6.81 10.43
N TYR A 111 -2.70 5.54 10.71
CA TYR A 111 -3.57 4.72 9.85
C TYR A 111 -5.00 5.27 9.74
N LEU A 112 -5.53 5.82 10.83
CA LEU A 112 -6.83 6.49 10.81
C LEU A 112 -6.82 7.69 9.85
N THR A 113 -5.76 8.50 9.92
CA THR A 113 -5.63 9.70 9.08
C THR A 113 -5.44 9.36 7.60
N MET A 114 -4.66 8.30 7.31
CA MET A 114 -4.41 7.79 5.95
C MET A 114 -5.63 7.12 5.32
N SER A 115 -6.67 6.80 6.09
CA SER A 115 -7.89 6.20 5.55
C SER A 115 -8.59 7.16 4.58
N VAL A 116 -8.89 6.71 3.36
CA VAL A 116 -9.36 7.57 2.26
C VAL A 116 -10.78 8.08 2.47
N SER A 117 -11.66 7.32 3.14
CA SER A 117 -13.08 7.62 3.27
C SER A 117 -13.47 8.01 4.70
N ILE A 118 -14.32 9.04 4.84
CA ILE A 118 -14.91 9.45 6.13
C ILE A 118 -15.65 8.29 6.80
N ARG A 119 -16.31 7.43 5.99
CA ARG A 119 -16.98 6.22 6.48
C ARG A 119 -15.98 5.29 7.15
N ASN A 120 -14.84 5.02 6.50
CA ASN A 120 -13.81 4.16 7.08
C ASN A 120 -13.16 4.83 8.30
N LYS A 121 -12.95 6.15 8.28
CA LYS A 121 -12.44 6.89 9.44
C LYS A 121 -13.33 6.77 10.67
N MET A 122 -14.65 6.65 10.50
CA MET A 122 -15.59 6.45 11.62
C MET A 122 -15.76 4.97 11.99
N LEU A 123 -15.80 4.07 11.01
CA LEU A 123 -15.99 2.64 11.24
C LEU A 123 -14.79 1.98 11.91
N ILE A 124 -13.57 2.39 11.60
CA ILE A 124 -12.34 1.78 12.14
C ILE A 124 -12.26 1.91 13.68
N PRO A 125 -12.43 3.10 14.28
CA PRO A 125 -12.49 3.25 15.74
C PRO A 125 -13.67 2.49 16.36
N MET A 126 -14.82 2.48 15.69
CA MET A 126 -16.00 1.75 16.15
C MET A 126 -15.73 0.24 16.25
N TYR A 127 -15.06 -0.34 15.24
CA TYR A 127 -14.65 -1.74 15.28
C TYR A 127 -13.59 -2.02 16.35
N TRP A 128 -12.65 -1.10 16.57
CA TRP A 128 -11.67 -1.24 17.67
C TRP A 128 -12.36 -1.21 19.02
N PHE A 129 -13.34 -0.33 19.21
CA PHE A 129 -14.14 -0.25 20.42
C PHE A 129 -14.97 -1.52 20.63
N MET A 130 -15.69 -1.98 19.61
CA MET A 130 -16.45 -3.25 19.69
C MET A 130 -15.55 -4.44 20.01
N THR A 131 -14.36 -4.52 19.40
CA THR A 131 -13.37 -5.57 19.70
C THR A 131 -12.87 -5.49 21.15
N TRP A 132 -12.75 -4.28 21.69
CA TRP A 132 -12.33 -4.08 23.08
C TRP A 132 -13.42 -4.48 24.08
N VAL A 133 -14.69 -4.18 23.79
CA VAL A 133 -15.83 -4.51 24.67
C VAL A 133 -16.25 -5.98 24.57
N PHE A 134 -16.33 -6.53 23.36
CA PHE A 134 -16.91 -7.87 23.12
C PHE A 134 -15.87 -8.94 22.79
N GLY A 135 -14.57 -8.57 22.72
CA GLY A 135 -13.52 -9.45 22.20
C GLY A 135 -13.51 -9.52 20.67
N ARG A 136 -12.47 -10.12 20.09
CA ARG A 136 -12.45 -10.40 18.64
C ARG A 136 -13.42 -11.53 18.34
N ASP A 137 -14.39 -11.28 17.47
CA ASP A 137 -15.16 -12.36 16.87
C ASP A 137 -14.22 -13.19 15.98
N VAL A 138 -13.94 -14.41 16.43
CA VAL A 138 -13.08 -15.40 15.75
C VAL A 138 -13.90 -16.57 15.22
N SER A 139 -15.21 -16.40 15.02
CA SER A 139 -16.08 -17.44 14.45
C SER A 139 -15.73 -17.72 12.98
N SER A 140 -14.67 -18.51 12.78
CA SER A 140 -14.35 -19.08 11.48
C SER A 140 -15.16 -20.36 11.29
N PHE A 141 -16.23 -20.28 10.49
CA PHE A 141 -17.03 -21.46 10.11
C PHE A 141 -16.28 -22.42 9.16
N GLN A 142 -15.02 -22.12 8.82
CA GLN A 142 -14.20 -22.89 7.89
C GLN A 142 -13.53 -24.13 8.49
N VAL A 143 -13.52 -24.29 9.82
CA VAL A 143 -12.89 -25.48 10.46
C VAL A 143 -13.80 -26.72 10.41
N TYR A 144 -15.11 -26.56 10.26
CA TYR A 144 -16.03 -27.70 10.21
C TYR A 144 -16.01 -28.45 8.86
N ASP A 145 -15.73 -27.74 7.76
CA ASP A 145 -15.83 -28.29 6.40
C ASP A 145 -14.59 -29.13 6.01
N LYS A 146 -13.38 -28.69 6.40
CA LYS A 146 -12.15 -29.47 6.14
C LYS A 146 -12.12 -30.81 6.87
N ARG A 147 -12.70 -30.91 8.07
CA ARG A 147 -12.72 -32.15 8.85
C ARG A 147 -13.72 -33.17 8.31
N LYS A 148 -14.88 -32.71 7.80
CA LYS A 148 -15.86 -33.59 7.12
C LYS A 148 -15.33 -34.18 5.81
N ARG A 149 -14.57 -33.40 5.03
CA ARG A 149 -14.00 -33.88 3.76
C ARG A 149 -12.88 -34.91 3.95
N PHE A 150 -12.13 -34.83 5.06
CA PHE A 150 -11.13 -35.84 5.44
C PHE A 150 -11.76 -37.13 5.97
N LEU A 151 -12.87 -37.03 6.71
CA LEU A 151 -13.57 -38.20 7.26
C LEU A 151 -14.43 -38.92 6.21
N ASN A 152 -14.97 -38.20 5.23
CA ASN A 152 -15.78 -38.78 4.13
C ASN A 152 -14.94 -39.22 2.92
N GLY A 153 -13.61 -39.03 2.93
CA GLY A 153 -12.71 -39.37 1.82
C GLY A 153 -12.01 -40.72 1.95
N VAL A 154 -12.33 -41.52 2.98
CA VAL A 154 -11.65 -42.79 3.29
C VAL A 154 -12.48 -44.03 2.93
N GLU A 155 -13.70 -43.87 2.41
CA GLU A 155 -14.50 -45.00 1.90
C GLU A 155 -14.56 -45.00 0.37
N GLY A 156 -13.63 -45.70 -0.26
CA GLY A 156 -13.63 -46.07 -1.67
C GLY A 156 -12.78 -47.33 -1.88
N PRO A 157 -13.24 -48.31 -2.66
CA PRO A 157 -13.21 -49.72 -2.27
C PRO A 157 -11.88 -50.42 -2.56
N GLU A 158 -11.55 -51.33 -1.65
CA GLU A 158 -10.72 -52.51 -1.90
C GLU A 158 -11.50 -53.44 -2.85
N GLN A 159 -10.95 -53.75 -4.03
CA GLN A 159 -10.99 -55.07 -4.68
C GLN A 159 -10.46 -55.03 -6.13
N LEU A 160 -9.43 -55.85 -6.35
CA LEU A 160 -9.01 -56.61 -7.54
C LEU A 160 -9.09 -55.96 -8.93
#